data_AF-A0A352Q3D3-F1
#
_entry.id   AF-A0A352Q3D3-F1
#
_cell.length_a   1.000
_cell.length_b   1.000
_cell.length_c   1.000
_cell.angle_alpha   90.00
_cell.angle_beta   90.00
_cell.angle_gamma   90.00
#
_symmetry.space_group_name_H-M   'P 1'
#
loop_
_entity.id
_entity.type
_entity.pdbx_description
1 polymer ?
#
loop_
_entity_poly.entity_id
_entity_poly.type
_entity_poly.pdbx_seq_one_letter_code
_entity_poly.pdbx_strand_id
1 'polypeptide(L)' 'MPTETYVALGSNLKQPWRQIDRAIDAIATLPGTRIQKTAPRYRSLAIGPIPQPEFINTVI' A
#
# COMPACT_ATOMS: atom_id res chain seq x y z
N MET A 1 -16.36 19.48 -0.53
CA MET A 1 -15.48 19.33 -1.71
C MET A 1 -14.56 18.14 -1.44
N PRO A 2 -14.24 17.30 -2.44
CA PRO A 2 -13.27 16.22 -2.25
C PRO A 2 -11.86 16.80 -2.07
N THR A 3 -11.07 16.19 -1.18
CA THR A 3 -9.65 16.53 -0.95
C THR A 3 -8.79 15.48 -1.65
N GLU A 4 -7.82 15.91 -2.44
CA GLU A 4 -6.85 14.99 -3.03
C GLU A 4 -5.89 14.51 -1.95
N THR A 5 -5.70 13.21 -1.83
CA THR A 5 -4.88 12.58 -0.78
C THR A 5 -4.09 11.44 -1.39
N TYR A 6 -2.84 11.32 -0.98
CA TYR A 6 -1.93 10.26 -1.41
C TYR A 6 -1.59 9.40 -0.20
N VAL A 7 -1.77 8.08 -0.32
CA VAL A 7 -1.52 7.13 0.77
C VAL A 7 -0.45 6.13 0.33
N ALA A 8 0.69 6.13 1.04
CA ALA A 8 1.72 5.12 0.86
C ALA A 8 1.31 3.83 1.59
N LEU A 9 1.36 2.70 0.89
CA LEU A 9 1.09 1.37 1.43
C LEU A 9 2.35 0.51 1.33
N GLY A 10 2.65 -0.23 2.40
CA GLY A 10 3.81 -1.11 2.48
C GLY A 10 3.52 -2.37 3.29
N SER A 11 3.98 -3.52 2.81
CA SER A 11 3.92 -4.78 3.55
C SER A 11 5.15 -5.64 3.28
N ASN A 12 5.71 -6.25 4.33
CA ASN A 12 6.87 -7.15 4.24
C ASN A 12 6.69 -8.48 4.99
N LEU A 13 5.52 -8.74 5.60
CA LEU A 13 5.27 -9.97 6.35
C LEU A 13 4.21 -10.85 5.69
N LYS A 14 4.36 -12.17 5.82
CA LYS A 14 3.42 -13.19 5.35
C LYS A 14 3.18 -13.11 3.82
N GLN A 15 2.03 -12.61 3.40
CA GLN A 15 1.62 -12.52 1.98
C GLN A 15 1.52 -11.04 1.58
N PRO A 16 2.65 -10.34 1.36
CA PRO A 16 2.67 -8.89 1.25
C PRO A 16 1.89 -8.37 0.03
N TRP A 17 1.97 -9.05 -1.12
CA TRP A 17 1.14 -8.74 -2.29
C TRP A 17 -0.36 -8.76 -1.97
N ARG A 18 -0.82 -9.84 -1.34
CA ARG A 18 -2.23 -10.01 -0.97
C ARG A 18 -2.69 -9.00 0.08
N GLN A 19 -1.80 -8.58 0.97
CA GLN A 19 -2.09 -7.55 1.96
C GLN A 19 -2.25 -6.18 1.31
N ILE A 20 -1.41 -5.82 0.34
CA ILE A 20 -1.58 -4.60 -0.44
C ILE A 20 -2.93 -4.60 -1.17
N ASP A 21 -3.28 -5.70 -1.83
CA ASP A 21 -4.56 -5.82 -2.54
C ASP A 21 -5.75 -5.62 -1.59
N ARG A 22 -5.73 -6.31 -0.44
CA ARG A 22 -6.75 -6.17 0.60
C ARG A 22 -6.84 -4.77 1.19
N ALA A 23 -5.71 -4.08 1.35
CA ALA A 23 -5.70 -2.71 1.86
C ALA A 23 -6.36 -1.76 0.86
N ILE A 24 -6.07 -1.90 -0.43
CA ILE A 24 -6.70 -1.11 -1.49
C ILE A 24 -8.21 -1.38 -1.53
N ASP A 25 -8.62 -2.66 -1.49
CA ASP A 25 -10.03 -3.05 -1.46
C ASP A 25 -10.74 -2.44 -0.24
N ALA A 26 -10.14 -2.55 0.95
CA ALA A 26 -10.71 -1.99 2.17
C ALA A 26 -10.87 -0.46 2.09
N ILE A 27 -9.87 0.26 1.58
CA ILE A 27 -9.93 1.71 1.42
C ILE A 27 -11.00 2.11 0.39
N ALA A 28 -11.16 1.33 -0.69
CA ALA A 28 -12.21 1.55 -1.67
C ALA A 28 -13.64 1.38 -1.11
N THR A 29 -13.80 0.68 0.02
CA THR A 29 -15.10 0.55 0.72
C THR A 29 -15.41 1.69 1.70
N LEU A 30 -14.46 2.61 1.94
CA LEU A 30 -14.67 3.70 2.90
C LEU A 30 -15.70 4.71 2.38
N PRO A 31 -16.65 5.17 3.22
CA PRO A 31 -17.61 6.21 2.83
C PRO A 31 -16.91 7.49 2.41
N GLY A 32 -17.39 8.12 1.33
CA GLY A 32 -16.84 9.39 0.84
C GLY A 32 -15.42 9.30 0.27
N THR A 33 -14.89 8.09 0.09
CA THR A 33 -13.55 7.85 -0.47
C THR A 33 -13.67 7.26 -1.87
N ARG A 34 -12.75 7.64 -2.76
CA ARG A 34 -12.63 7.05 -4.09
C ARG A 34 -11.17 6.93 -4.47
N ILE A 35 -10.73 5.72 -4.82
CA ILE A 35 -9.40 5.51 -5.41
C ILE A 35 -9.41 6.07 -6.83
N GLN A 36 -8.59 7.08 -7.08
CA GLN A 36 -8.44 7.70 -8.40
C GLN A 36 -7.44 6.94 -9.26
N LYS A 37 -6.31 6.56 -8.66
CA LYS A 37 -5.19 5.87 -9.32
C LYS A 37 -4.52 4.93 -8.33
N THR A 38 -3.73 4.00 -8.87
CA THR A 38 -2.86 3.13 -8.09
C THR A 38 -1.56 3.01 -8.86
N ALA A 39 -0.44 3.33 -8.21
CA ALA A 39 0.87 3.15 -8.79
C ALA A 39 1.19 1.66 -8.97
N PRO A 40 2.17 1.30 -9.82
CA PRO A 40 2.71 -0.06 -9.80
C PRO A 40 3.16 -0.46 -8.38
N ARG A 41 3.16 -1.76 -8.12
CA ARG A 41 3.70 -2.31 -6.87
C ARG A 41 5.19 -2.55 -7.08
N TYR A 42 6.01 -2.04 -6.18
CA TYR A 42 7.47 -2.17 -6.23
C TYR A 42 7.96 -3.05 -5.10
N ARG A 43 8.98 -3.85 -5.39
CA ARG A 43 9.73 -4.56 -4.35
C ARG A 43 10.94 -3.72 -3.95
N SER A 44 11.15 -3.53 -2.65
CA SER A 44 12.30 -2.77 -2.13
C SER A 44 12.88 -3.38 -0.87
N LEU A 45 14.18 -3.15 -0.66
CA LEU A 45 14.87 -3.54 0.56
C LEU A 45 14.24 -2.86 1.78
N ALA A 46 14.19 -3.58 2.90
CA ALA A 46 13.82 -3.02 4.18
C ALA A 46 14.98 -2.18 4.74
N ILE A 47 14.70 -0.92 5.09
CA ILE A 47 15.68 -0.02 5.70
C ILE A 47 15.51 -0.09 7.22
N GLY A 48 16.56 -0.48 7.93
CA GLY A 48 16.54 -0.57 9.39
C GLY A 48 17.77 -1.27 9.97
N PRO A 49 17.89 -1.32 11.30
CA PRO A 49 19.08 -1.85 11.98
C PRO A 49 19.21 -3.37 11.91
N ILE A 50 18.15 -4.08 11.51
CA ILE A 50 18.06 -5.54 11.51
C ILE A 50 17.61 -6.00 10.13
N PRO A 51 18.18 -7.11 9.59
CA PRO A 51 17.69 -7.73 8.37
C PRO A 51 16.21 -8.09 8.47
N GLN A 52 15.44 -7.67 7.47
CA GLN A 52 14.01 -7.93 7.37
C GLN A 52 13.68 -8.34 5.93
N PRO A 53 12.56 -9.04 5.70
CA PRO A 53 12.10 -9.35 4.35
C PRO A 53 11.86 -8.07 3.54
N GLU A 54 11.98 -8.19 2.22
CA GLU A 54 11.69 -7.10 1.29
C GLU A 54 10.23 -6.65 1.40
N PHE A 55 10.01 -5.35 1.23
CA PHE A 55 8.69 -4.76 1.17
C PHE A 55 8.10 -4.86 -0.23
N ILE A 56 6.78 -5.00 -0.29
CA ILE A 56 5.97 -4.59 -1.42
C ILE A 56 5.37 -3.23 -1.08
N ASN A 57 5.67 -2.22 -1.89
CA ASN A 57 5.25 -0.84 -1.71
C ASN A 57 4.42 -0.35 -2.90
N THR A 58 3.45 0.52 -2.65
CA THR A 58 2.71 1.26 -3.68
C THR A 58 2.14 2.56 -3.10
N VAL A 59 1.54 3.38 -3.97
CA VAL A 59 0.82 4.60 -3.60
C VAL A 59 -0.53 4.61 -4.31
N ILE A 60 -1.57 4.99 -3.58
CA ILE A 60 -2.92 5.27 -4.07
C ILE A 60 -3.30 6.73 -3.86
#